data_AF-A0A849F1V0-F1
#
_entry.id   AF-A0A849F1V0-F1
#
_cell.length_a   1.000
_cell.length_b   1.000
_cell.length_c   1.000
_cell.angle_alpha   90.00
_cell.angle_beta   90.00
_cell.angle_gamma   90.00
#
_symmetry.space_group_name_H-M   'P 1'
#
loop_
_entity.id
_entity.type
_entity.pdbx_description
1 polymer ?
#
loop_
_entity_poly.entity_id
_entity_poly.type
_entity_poly.pdbx_seq_one_letter_code
_entity_poly.pdbx_strand_id
1 'polypeptide(L)' 'KYISLVNLIMDKEVVKELIQADLNYKNIKKELTKILDGNDRAKQLKAYNLLEEKLGGKGASEKAASLIAENA' A
#
# COMPACT_ATOMS: atom_id res chain seq x y z
N LYS A 1 5.99 13.69 3.07
CA LYS A 1 4.60 13.15 3.04
C LYS A 1 4.59 12.00 2.03
N TYR A 2 3.94 10.88 2.34
CA TYR A 2 3.88 9.71 1.45
C TYR A 2 2.99 9.96 0.22
N ILE A 3 3.15 9.15 -0.84
CA ILE A 3 2.29 9.18 -2.04
C ILE A 3 1.41 7.94 -2.12
N SER A 4 1.95 6.78 -1.82
CA SER A 4 1.23 5.51 -1.85
C SER A 4 0.09 5.53 -0.84
N LEU A 5 -1.10 5.10 -1.27
CA LEU A 5 -2.25 4.95 -0.38
C LEU A 5 -1.92 4.03 0.81
N VAL A 6 -1.16 2.96 0.57
CA VAL A 6 -0.72 2.05 1.64
C VAL A 6 0.09 2.81 2.69
N ASN A 7 1.05 3.62 2.27
CA ASN A 7 1.91 4.36 3.18
C ASN A 7 1.17 5.52 3.87
N LEU A 8 0.29 6.21 3.14
CA LEU A 8 -0.55 7.29 3.66
C LEU A 8 -1.50 6.78 4.75
N ILE A 9 -2.21 5.68 4.50
CA ILE A 9 -3.17 5.12 5.47
C ILE A 9 -2.44 4.58 6.70
N MET A 10 -1.26 3.99 6.50
CA MET A 10 -0.47 3.39 7.58
C MET A 10 0.42 4.38 8.33
N ASP A 11 0.52 5.62 7.84
CA ASP A 11 1.41 6.68 8.33
C ASP A 11 2.87 6.21 8.53
N LYS A 12 3.33 5.32 7.63
CA LYS A 12 4.69 4.76 7.62
C LYS A 12 5.05 4.19 6.25
N GLU A 13 6.34 4.05 5.97
CA GLU A 13 6.83 3.42 4.72
C GLU A 13 6.66 1.88 4.81
N VAL A 14 5.54 1.37 4.32
CA VAL A 14 5.26 -0.07 4.18
C VAL A 14 5.78 -0.59 2.84
N VAL A 15 5.66 0.21 1.79
CA VAL A 15 6.19 -0.09 0.46
C VAL A 15 7.15 1.01 0.03
N LYS A 16 8.24 0.64 -0.64
CA LYS A 16 9.20 1.63 -1.12
C LYS A 16 8.60 2.43 -2.27
N GLU A 17 8.59 3.76 -2.13
CA GLU A 17 8.17 4.68 -3.19
C GLU A 17 9.39 5.07 -4.02
N LEU A 18 9.49 4.56 -5.24
CA LEU A 18 10.53 4.94 -6.20
C LEU A 18 9.98 6.05 -7.10
N ILE A 19 10.32 7.31 -6.80
CA ILE A 19 9.78 8.50 -7.48
C ILE A 19 10.82 9.10 -8.42
N GLN A 20 10.39 9.44 -9.65
CA GLN A 20 11.24 10.09 -10.66
C GLN A 20 12.56 9.33 -10.87
N ALA A 21 13.71 9.96 -10.57
CA ALA A 21 15.03 9.38 -10.76
C ALA A 21 15.26 8.12 -9.91
N ASP A 22 14.52 7.94 -8.82
CA ASP A 22 14.62 6.74 -7.99
C ASP A 22 14.00 5.50 -8.65
N LEU A 23 13.09 5.69 -9.62
CA LEU A 23 12.51 4.61 -10.43
C LEU A 23 13.47 4.20 -11.54
N ASN A 24 14.60 3.63 -11.15
CA ASN A 24 15.62 3.11 -12.06
C ASN A 24 15.86 1.62 -11.85
N TYR A 25 16.44 0.97 -12.85
CA TYR A 25 16.67 -0.49 -12.87
C TYR A 25 17.37 -1.00 -11.60
N LYS A 26 18.41 -0.30 -11.14
CA LYS A 26 19.19 -0.70 -9.96
C LYS A 26 18.32 -0.72 -8.71
N ASN A 27 17.53 0.33 -8.49
CA ASN A 27 16.65 0.43 -7.33
C ASN A 27 15.47 -0.55 -7.43
N ILE A 28 14.82 -0.67 -8.59
CA ILE A 28 13.74 -1.63 -8.81
C ILE A 28 14.21 -3.04 -8.49
N LYS A 29 15.35 -3.48 -9.06
CA LYS A 29 15.90 -4.81 -8.82
C LYS A 29 16.17 -5.03 -7.32
N LYS A 30 16.81 -4.07 -6.66
CA LYS A 30 17.12 -4.14 -5.23
C LYS A 30 15.85 -4.30 -4.39
N GLU A 31 14.85 -3.45 -4.60
CA GLU A 31 13.61 -3.48 -3.81
C GLU A 31 12.75 -4.71 -4.14
N LEU A 32 12.75 -5.17 -5.40
CA LEU A 32 12.09 -6.41 -5.79
C LEU A 32 12.73 -7.63 -5.12
N THR A 33 14.07 -7.72 -5.07
CA THR A 33 14.76 -8.84 -4.38
C THR A 33 14.38 -8.92 -2.90
N LYS A 34 14.16 -7.78 -2.22
CA LYS A 34 13.68 -7.79 -0.82
C LYS A 34 12.28 -8.40 -0.67
N ILE A 35 11.43 -8.27 -1.68
CA ILE A 35 10.07 -8.83 -1.71
C ILE A 35 10.08 -10.31 -2.10
N LEU A 36 10.97 -10.71 -3.00
CA LEU A 36 11.05 -12.09 -3.47
C LEU A 36 11.80 -13.00 -2.50
N ASP A 37 12.98 -12.57 -2.06
CA ASP A 37 13.95 -13.43 -1.37
C ASP A 37 14.29 -12.94 0.05
N GLY A 38 13.74 -11.79 0.47
CA GLY A 38 14.06 -11.14 1.74
C GLY A 38 13.03 -11.38 2.84
N ASN A 39 13.49 -11.22 4.09
CA ASN A 39 12.63 -11.18 5.29
C ASN A 39 11.63 -10.01 5.30
N ASP A 40 11.83 -9.02 4.42
CA ASP A 40 10.98 -7.84 4.33
C ASP A 40 9.59 -8.17 3.79
N ARG A 41 9.44 -9.21 2.96
CA ARG A 41 8.13 -9.68 2.49
C ARG A 41 7.20 -10.03 3.65
N ALA A 42 7.70 -10.74 4.66
CA ALA A 42 6.89 -11.14 5.82
C ALA A 42 6.43 -9.92 6.63
N LYS A 43 7.29 -8.90 6.78
CA LYS A 43 6.93 -7.64 7.44
C LYS A 43 5.89 -6.87 6.64
N GLN A 44 6.05 -6.83 5.32
CA GLN A 44 5.13 -6.16 4.42
C GLN A 44 3.74 -6.83 4.44
N LEU A 45 3.67 -8.16 4.41
CA LEU A 45 2.42 -8.91 4.54
C LEU A 45 1.73 -8.65 5.88
N LYS A 46 2.47 -8.64 7.00
CA LYS A 46 1.90 -8.27 8.31
C LYS A 46 1.34 -6.85 8.31
N ALA A 47 2.00 -5.91 7.64
CA ALA A 47 1.51 -4.55 7.51
C ALA A 47 0.25 -4.46 6.63
N TYR A 48 0.15 -5.28 5.58
CA TYR A 48 -1.06 -5.39 4.76
C TYR A 48 -2.25 -5.96 5.53
N ASN A 49 -2.03 -6.95 6.41
CA ASN A 49 -3.11 -7.47 7.27
C ASN A 49 -3.64 -6.37 8.20
N LEU A 50 -2.75 -5.60 8.83
CA LEU A 50 -3.14 -4.48 9.68
C LEU A 50 -3.84 -3.36 8.87
N LEU A 51 -3.43 -3.14 7.63
CA LEU A 51 -4.10 -2.21 6.72
C LEU A 51 -5.54 -2.66 6.44
N GLU A 52 -5.76 -3.94 6.17
CA GLU A 52 -7.10 -4.50 5.94
C GLU A 52 -8.02 -4.31 7.15
N GLU A 53 -7.50 -4.59 8.35
CA GLU A 53 -8.22 -4.33 9.61
C GLU A 53 -8.60 -2.85 9.76
N LYS A 54 -7.64 -1.95 9.46
CA LYS A 54 -7.86 -0.50 9.55
C LYS A 54 -8.89 0.03 8.55
N LEU A 55 -9.00 -0.62 7.39
CA LEU A 55 -9.99 -0.28 6.36
C LEU A 55 -11.39 -0.82 6.66
N GLY A 56 -11.55 -1.62 7.73
CA GLY A 56 -12.85 -2.15 8.14
C GLY A 56 -13.32 -3.34 7.29
N GLY A 57 -12.41 -4.01 6.57
CA GLY A 57 -12.73 -5.17 5.75
C GLY A 57 -13.46 -4.84 4.44
N LYS A 58 -14.39 -5.70 4.04
CA LYS A 58 -15.09 -5.61 2.75
C LYS A 58 -16.29 -4.65 2.83
N GLY A 59 -16.71 -4.11 1.68
CA GLY A 59 -17.93 -3.30 1.56
C GLY A 59 -17.71 -1.78 1.56
N ALA A 60 -16.48 -1.30 1.77
CA ALA A 60 -16.17 0.13 1.72
C ALA A 60 -16.54 0.77 0.37
N SER A 61 -16.20 0.12 -0.76
CA SER A 61 -16.51 0.63 -2.10
C SER A 61 -18.01 0.62 -2.41
N GLU A 62 -18.73 -0.42 -1.98
CA GLU A 62 -20.19 -0.52 -2.15
C GLU A 62 -20.89 0.58 -1.36
N LYS A 63 -20.53 0.74 -0.08
CA LYS A 63 -21.05 1.83 0.76
C LYS A 63 -20.79 3.20 0.14
N ALA A 64 -19.58 3.44 -0.36
CA ALA A 64 -19.25 4.69 -1.03
C ALA A 64 -20.10 4.91 -2.29
N ALA A 65 -20.29 3.88 -3.12
CA ALA A 65 -21.12 3.95 -4.31
C ALA A 65 -22.60 4.23 -3.97
N SER A 66 -23.17 3.55 -2.97
CA SER A 66 -24.53 3.80 -2.48
C SER A 66 -24.70 5.24 -2.01
N LEU A 67 -23.77 5.75 -1.21
CA LEU A 67 -23.82 7.14 -0.72
C LEU A 67 -23.72 8.15 -1.86
N ILE A 68 -22.91 7.90 -2.89
CA ILE A 68 -22.83 8.78 -4.06
C ILE A 68 -24.17 8.79 -4.82
N ALA A 69 -24.75 7.62 -5.06
CA ALA A 69 -26.01 7.49 -5.79
C ALA A 69 -27.21 8.08 -5.03
N GLU A 70 -27.24 7.94 -3.70
CA GLU A 70 -28.29 8.52 -2.84
C GLU A 70 -28.24 10.06 -2.77
N ASN A 71 -27.06 10.66 -2.99
CA ASN A 71 -26.84 12.11 -2.94
C ASN A 71 -26.75 12.76 -4.34
N ALA A 72 -27.04 12.01 -5.41
CA ALA A 72 -27.10 12.49 -6.79
C ALA A 72 -28.54 12.84 -7.19
#